data_AF-A0ABD2U3I8-F1
#
_entry.id   AF-A0ABD2U3I8-F1
#
_cell.length_a   1.000
_cell.length_b   1.000
_cell.length_c   1.000
_cell.angle_alpha   90.00
_cell.angle_beta   90.00
_cell.angle_gamma   90.00
#
_symmetry.space_group_name_H-M   'P 1'
#
loop_
_entity.id
_entity.type
_entity.pdbx_description
1 polymer ?
#
loop_
_entity_poly.entity_id
_entity_poly.type
_entity_poly.pdbx_seq_one_letter_code
_entity_poly.pdbx_strand_id
1 'polypeptide(L)'
;MCVPLMWTINDFPAYGMLSGWSTAGKLACPCCMEDTKAFRLKHGGKNSWFDCHRRFLPNDHEFRRNTSAFMKNQTDFEDPPATLSPEEMWHRVRDLPKVTDSPSSKIPSYGVTHNWTKQSIFWELPYWKHNLLRHNLDVMHIEKNFFDNIFNTVMDINNKTKDNLKARMDLKEYCRRSELYLTYLNNKIQKPKASYTFTMDEKREICDWVKNLKMPDGYASNLSRCVDMKEGKLMSMKSHDCHIFMESLMLIAFKSLHDRIWKPITEISLFSKSCVLAH
;
A
#
# COMPACT_ATOMS: atom_id res chain seq x y z
N MET A 1 -8.24 -2.87 -39.57
CA MET A 1 -8.49 -1.94 -38.45
C MET A 1 -7.39 -2.16 -37.43
N CYS A 2 -6.51 -1.18 -37.22
CA CYS A 2 -5.49 -1.26 -36.17
C CYS A 2 -6.10 -0.69 -34.90
N VAL A 3 -6.14 -1.47 -33.82
CA VAL A 3 -6.62 -1.01 -32.52
C VAL A 3 -5.44 -0.37 -31.77
N PRO A 4 -5.49 0.92 -31.41
CA PRO A 4 -4.46 1.55 -30.59
C PRO A 4 -4.61 1.13 -29.12
N LEU A 5 -3.49 0.77 -28.49
CA LEU A 5 -3.41 0.48 -27.06
C LEU A 5 -3.08 1.77 -26.32
N MET A 6 -4.06 2.33 -25.60
CA MET A 6 -3.88 3.59 -24.88
C MET A 6 -3.02 3.41 -23.61
N TRP A 7 -3.39 2.44 -22.76
CA TRP A 7 -2.66 2.06 -21.56
C TRP A 7 -3.01 0.62 -21.13
N THR A 8 -2.23 0.06 -20.20
CA THR A 8 -2.55 -1.22 -19.54
C THR A 8 -3.05 -0.98 -18.12
N ILE A 9 -4.00 -1.77 -17.61
CA ILE A 9 -4.43 -1.74 -16.20
C ILE A 9 -4.07 -3.08 -15.56
N ASN A 10 -3.21 -3.08 -14.54
CA ASN A 10 -2.74 -4.32 -13.92
C ASN A 10 -2.42 -4.17 -12.44
N ASP A 11 -2.36 -5.27 -11.71
CA ASP A 11 -1.80 -5.25 -10.36
C ASP A 11 -0.29 -4.87 -10.37
N PHE A 12 0.26 -4.58 -9.18
CA PHE A 12 1.65 -4.11 -9.07
C PHE A 12 2.69 -5.15 -9.55
N PRO A 13 2.55 -6.46 -9.28
CA PRO A 13 3.41 -7.47 -9.88
C PRO A 13 3.37 -7.49 -11.42
N ALA A 14 2.18 -7.52 -12.03
CA ALA A 14 2.02 -7.54 -13.48
C ALA A 14 2.49 -6.23 -14.13
N TYR A 15 2.33 -5.08 -13.45
CA TYR A 15 2.95 -3.82 -13.85
C TYR A 15 4.45 -4.01 -14.11
N GLY A 16 5.16 -4.70 -13.21
CA GLY A 16 6.60 -4.88 -13.37
C GLY A 16 6.97 -5.77 -14.56
N MET A 17 6.17 -6.81 -14.80
CA MET A 17 6.33 -7.67 -15.96
C MET A 17 6.08 -6.93 -17.28
N LEU A 18 5.11 -6.02 -17.32
CA LEU A 18 4.69 -5.33 -18.54
C LEU A 18 5.52 -4.08 -18.83
N SER A 19 5.88 -3.31 -17.81
CA SER A 19 6.71 -2.11 -17.97
C SER A 19 8.18 -2.42 -18.16
N GLY A 20 8.65 -3.55 -17.61
CA GLY A 20 10.08 -3.85 -17.48
C GLY A 20 10.73 -3.20 -16.26
N TRP A 21 10.00 -2.42 -15.46
CA TRP A 21 10.49 -1.90 -14.18
C TRP A 21 10.17 -2.87 -13.04
N SER A 22 11.20 -3.40 -12.37
CA SER A 22 11.00 -4.31 -11.25
C SER A 22 10.24 -3.63 -10.10
N THR A 23 9.29 -4.36 -9.52
CA THR A 23 8.50 -3.91 -8.36
C THR A 23 9.04 -4.46 -7.04
N ALA A 24 10.24 -5.04 -7.06
CA ALA A 24 10.97 -5.50 -5.89
C ALA A 24 12.06 -4.50 -5.49
N GLY A 25 12.49 -4.54 -4.22
CA GLY A 25 13.57 -3.70 -3.73
C GLY A 25 13.13 -2.31 -3.29
N LYS A 26 14.10 -1.43 -3.00
CA LYS A 26 13.85 -0.04 -2.58
C LYS A 26 13.43 0.88 -3.73
N LEU A 27 13.85 0.52 -4.95
CA LEU A 27 13.56 1.20 -6.21
C LEU A 27 12.23 0.74 -6.82
N ALA A 28 11.34 0.10 -6.06
CA ALA A 28 10.10 -0.47 -6.60
C ALA A 28 9.13 0.59 -7.13
N CYS A 29 9.14 1.81 -6.59
CA CYS A 29 8.23 2.88 -7.00
C CYS A 29 8.59 3.39 -8.40
N PRO A 30 7.73 3.22 -9.41
CA PRO A 30 8.01 3.70 -10.76
C PRO A 30 7.90 5.22 -10.89
N CYS A 31 7.24 5.90 -9.95
CA CYS A 31 7.13 7.37 -9.93
C CYS A 31 8.39 8.01 -9.34
N CYS A 32 8.91 7.46 -8.25
CA CYS A 32 10.11 7.98 -7.59
C CYS A 32 11.40 7.48 -8.26
N MET A 33 11.36 6.28 -8.84
CA MET A 33 12.52 5.61 -9.46
C MET A 33 13.74 5.55 -8.52
N GLU A 34 14.90 6.04 -8.98
CA GLU A 34 16.11 6.18 -8.19
C GLU A 34 16.02 7.25 -7.09
N ASP A 35 15.15 8.25 -7.23
CA ASP A 35 14.92 9.31 -6.25
C ASP A 35 13.88 8.88 -5.20
N THR A 36 14.18 7.74 -4.55
CA THR A 36 13.35 7.13 -3.51
C THR A 36 14.02 7.23 -2.16
N LYS A 37 13.27 7.68 -1.14
CA LYS A 37 13.72 7.68 0.26
C LYS A 37 13.49 6.33 0.96
N ALA A 38 13.15 5.29 0.21
CA ALA A 38 12.85 3.98 0.76
C ALA A 38 14.05 3.38 1.49
N PHE A 39 13.77 2.78 2.65
CA PHE A 39 14.79 2.17 3.49
C PHE A 39 14.37 0.77 3.91
N ARG A 40 15.33 0.00 4.42
CA ARG A 40 15.07 -1.35 4.93
C ARG A 40 14.88 -1.26 6.44
N LEU A 41 13.74 -1.73 6.95
CA LEU A 41 13.46 -1.81 8.37
C LEU A 41 14.52 -2.66 9.07
N LYS A 42 14.96 -2.21 10.26
CA LYS A 42 16.12 -2.78 10.96
C LYS A 42 15.79 -4.14 11.54
N HIS A 43 14.60 -4.29 12.11
CA HIS A 43 14.14 -5.51 12.75
C HIS A 43 13.23 -6.33 11.82
N GLY A 44 12.34 -5.68 11.09
CA GLY A 44 11.43 -6.30 10.13
C GLY A 44 12.11 -6.80 8.86
N GLY A 45 13.23 -6.19 8.47
CA GLY A 45 14.01 -6.57 7.29
C GLY A 45 13.32 -6.33 5.95
N LYS A 46 12.14 -5.68 5.95
CA LYS A 46 11.37 -5.33 4.74
C LYS A 46 11.72 -3.92 4.26
N ASN A 47 11.56 -3.67 2.97
CA ASN A 47 11.60 -2.30 2.45
C ASN A 47 10.37 -1.54 2.93
N SER A 48 10.57 -0.29 3.27
CA SER A 48 9.55 0.62 3.79
C SER A 48 9.64 1.96 3.07
N TRP A 49 8.46 2.50 2.76
CA TRP A 49 8.26 3.85 2.26
C TRP A 49 7.62 4.75 3.32
N PHE A 50 7.73 4.36 4.60
CA PHE A 50 7.27 5.19 5.71
C PHE A 50 7.93 6.57 5.60
N ASP A 51 7.10 7.60 5.69
CA ASP A 51 7.51 9.00 5.63
C ASP A 51 8.18 9.47 4.31
N CYS A 52 8.04 8.70 3.23
CA CYS A 52 8.58 9.10 1.91
C CYS A 52 7.64 10.04 1.12
N HIS A 53 6.45 10.33 1.66
CA HIS A 53 5.37 11.03 0.95
C HIS A 53 5.25 12.51 1.32
N ARG A 54 5.86 12.97 2.43
CA ARG A 54 5.76 14.38 2.86
C ARG A 54 6.30 15.37 1.83
N ARG A 55 7.32 14.96 1.06
CA ARG A 55 7.87 15.73 -0.07
C ARG A 55 6.87 16.07 -1.18
N PHE A 56 5.69 15.45 -1.22
CA PHE A 56 4.63 15.78 -2.19
C PHE A 56 3.63 16.82 -1.66
N LEU A 57 3.70 17.20 -0.39
CA LEU A 57 2.83 18.23 0.20
C LEU A 57 3.31 19.64 -0.21
N PRO A 58 2.48 20.68 -0.16
CA PRO A 58 2.94 22.07 -0.29
C PRO A 58 4.08 22.40 0.67
N ASN A 59 5.00 23.28 0.27
CA ASN A 59 6.22 23.58 1.06
C ASN A 59 5.92 24.20 2.43
N ASP A 60 4.80 24.90 2.56
CA ASP A 60 4.33 25.51 3.79
C ASP A 60 3.47 24.56 4.66
N HIS A 61 3.14 23.36 4.17
CA HIS A 61 2.27 22.41 4.86
C HIS A 61 2.83 22.00 6.23
N GLU A 62 2.00 22.02 7.27
CA GLU A 62 2.41 21.77 8.67
C GLU A 62 3.10 20.42 8.89
N PHE A 63 2.65 19.36 8.21
CA PHE A 63 3.23 18.02 8.32
C PHE A 63 4.71 17.94 7.90
N ARG A 64 5.19 18.83 7.01
CA ARG A 64 6.61 18.92 6.66
C ARG A 64 7.50 19.28 7.85
N ARG A 65 6.94 20.01 8.82
CA ARG A 65 7.62 20.43 10.07
C ARG A 65 7.36 19.48 11.25
N ASN A 66 6.48 18.50 11.09
CA ASN A 66 6.06 17.63 12.18
C ASN A 66 7.11 16.54 12.47
N THR A 67 7.75 16.63 13.64
CA THR A 67 8.85 15.73 14.07
C THR A 67 8.40 14.61 15.02
N SER A 68 7.08 14.50 15.29
CA SER A 68 6.52 13.53 16.25
C SER A 68 5.52 12.56 15.62
N ALA A 69 4.71 13.01 14.66
CA ALA A 69 3.73 12.17 13.97
C ALA A 69 4.38 11.21 12.97
N PHE A 70 5.48 11.62 12.34
CA PHE A 70 6.20 10.92 11.27
C PHE A 70 7.54 10.33 11.75
N MET A 71 8.56 10.29 10.89
CA MET A 71 9.91 9.88 11.29
C MET A 71 10.40 10.80 12.42
N LYS A 72 10.80 10.18 13.53
CA LYS A 72 11.15 10.90 14.76
C LYS A 72 12.29 11.88 14.49
N ASN A 73 12.14 13.11 14.96
CA ASN A 73 13.15 14.16 14.87
C ASN A 73 13.50 14.60 13.43
N GLN A 74 12.64 14.33 12.44
CA GLN A 74 12.90 14.70 11.05
C GLN A 74 11.84 15.65 10.48
N THR A 75 12.33 16.66 9.76
CA THR A 75 11.54 17.55 8.89
C THR A 75 11.80 17.20 7.43
N ASP A 76 10.86 17.46 6.53
CA ASP A 76 11.01 17.21 5.09
C ASP A 76 10.68 18.46 4.26
N PHE A 77 11.71 19.08 3.70
CA PHE A 77 11.60 20.25 2.81
C PHE A 77 12.09 19.93 1.39
N GLU A 78 12.29 18.66 1.06
CA GLU A 78 12.67 18.28 -0.29
C GLU A 78 11.46 18.41 -1.22
N ASP A 79 11.73 18.80 -2.46
CA ASP A 79 10.76 18.81 -3.54
C ASP A 79 10.41 17.37 -3.96
N PRO A 80 9.24 17.14 -4.57
CA PRO A 80 8.90 15.81 -5.11
C PRO A 80 9.90 15.39 -6.21
N PRO A 81 10.05 14.07 -6.47
CA PRO A 81 10.90 13.60 -7.57
C PRO A 81 10.49 14.22 -8.91
N ALA A 82 11.47 14.56 -9.73
CA ALA A 82 11.22 15.07 -11.06
C ALA A 82 10.50 14.01 -11.92
N THR A 83 9.38 14.39 -12.54
CA THR A 83 8.69 13.56 -13.52
C THR A 83 9.47 13.55 -14.83
N LEU A 84 9.83 12.35 -15.31
CA LEU A 84 10.46 12.19 -16.61
C LEU A 84 9.47 12.43 -17.74
N SER A 85 9.90 13.16 -18.76
CA SER A 85 9.18 13.27 -20.02
C SER A 85 9.11 11.92 -20.76
N PRO A 86 8.14 11.74 -21.66
CA PRO A 86 8.08 10.53 -22.49
C PRO A 86 9.36 10.25 -23.27
N GLU A 87 10.02 11.30 -23.77
CA GLU A 87 11.28 11.24 -24.50
C GLU A 87 12.46 10.81 -23.63
N GLU A 88 12.60 11.38 -22.43
CA GLU A 88 13.63 10.97 -21.45
C GLU A 88 13.45 9.52 -21.02
N MET A 89 12.19 9.09 -20.83
CA MET A 89 11.87 7.70 -20.53
C MET A 89 12.35 6.78 -21.64
N TRP A 90 12.06 7.13 -22.90
CA TRP A 90 12.49 6.36 -24.05
C TRP A 90 14.03 6.26 -24.12
N HIS A 91 14.75 7.37 -23.89
CA HIS A 91 16.20 7.36 -23.85
C HIS A 91 16.78 6.39 -22.81
N ARG A 92 16.12 6.21 -21.67
CA ARG A 92 16.55 5.26 -20.63
C ARG A 92 16.31 3.80 -20.99
N VAL A 93 15.33 3.49 -21.83
CA VAL A 93 14.90 2.10 -22.09
C VAL A 93 15.25 1.57 -23.48
N ARG A 94 15.59 2.45 -24.43
CA ARG A 94 15.80 2.08 -25.85
C ARG A 94 16.93 1.07 -26.07
N ASP A 95 17.95 1.10 -25.21
CA ASP A 95 19.16 0.29 -25.32
C ASP A 95 19.14 -0.92 -24.36
N LEU A 96 18.03 -1.11 -23.63
CA LEU A 96 17.86 -2.27 -22.75
C LEU A 96 17.60 -3.55 -23.58
N PRO A 97 18.07 -4.72 -23.12
CA PRO A 97 17.82 -5.97 -23.80
C PRO A 97 16.31 -6.29 -23.83
N LYS A 98 15.81 -6.81 -24.95
CA LYS A 98 14.46 -7.39 -25.00
C LYS A 98 14.48 -8.80 -24.43
N VAL A 99 13.31 -9.30 -24.05
CA VAL A 99 13.16 -10.68 -23.55
C VAL A 99 13.55 -11.73 -24.60
N THR A 100 13.37 -11.38 -25.88
CA THR A 100 13.68 -12.24 -27.04
C THR A 100 15.17 -12.35 -27.33
N ASP A 101 16.01 -11.47 -26.78
CA ASP A 101 17.40 -11.29 -27.22
C ASP A 101 18.39 -12.24 -26.50
N SER A 102 17.90 -13.36 -25.93
CA SER A 102 18.62 -14.39 -25.12
C SER A 102 18.58 -14.17 -23.58
N PRO A 103 18.78 -15.22 -22.76
CA PRO A 103 18.47 -15.15 -21.34
C PRO A 103 19.55 -14.42 -20.52
N SER A 104 19.12 -13.37 -19.82
CA SER A 104 19.61 -12.96 -18.51
C SER A 104 21.06 -12.47 -18.38
N SER A 105 21.51 -11.56 -19.25
CA SER A 105 22.60 -10.67 -18.83
C SER A 105 22.07 -9.74 -17.74
N LYS A 106 22.70 -9.75 -16.55
CA LYS A 106 22.41 -8.77 -15.51
C LYS A 106 22.63 -7.38 -16.11
N ILE A 107 21.58 -6.56 -16.16
CA ILE A 107 21.73 -5.17 -16.59
C ILE A 107 22.66 -4.48 -15.59
N PRO A 108 23.77 -3.86 -16.03
CA PRO A 108 24.69 -3.17 -15.15
C PRO A 108 23.96 -2.19 -14.24
N SER A 109 24.34 -2.13 -12.97
CA SER A 109 23.75 -1.21 -11.98
C SER A 109 22.27 -1.46 -11.61
N TYR A 110 21.66 -2.57 -12.07
CA TYR A 110 20.35 -3.02 -11.60
C TYR A 110 20.30 -3.14 -10.07
N GLY A 111 19.25 -2.58 -9.47
CA GLY A 111 19.03 -2.56 -8.02
C GLY A 111 19.88 -1.54 -7.27
N VAL A 112 20.76 -0.81 -7.96
CA VAL A 112 21.60 0.26 -7.40
C VAL A 112 21.18 1.62 -7.95
N THR A 113 21.27 1.83 -9.26
CA THR A 113 20.93 3.11 -9.90
C THR A 113 19.58 3.08 -10.63
N HIS A 114 19.05 1.90 -10.94
CA HIS A 114 17.74 1.75 -11.56
C HIS A 114 17.14 0.37 -11.25
N ASN A 115 15.86 0.18 -11.59
CA ASN A 115 15.17 -1.11 -11.44
C ASN A 115 14.69 -1.71 -12.77
N TRP A 116 15.16 -1.20 -13.91
CA TRP A 116 14.90 -1.80 -15.22
C TRP A 116 15.43 -3.22 -15.36
N THR A 117 14.61 -4.10 -15.89
CA THR A 117 14.89 -5.53 -16.12
C THR A 117 14.92 -5.90 -17.60
N LYS A 118 14.31 -5.08 -18.47
CA LYS A 118 14.18 -5.31 -19.90
C LYS A 118 13.61 -4.08 -20.61
N GLN A 119 13.74 -4.06 -21.93
CA GLN A 119 12.84 -3.29 -22.80
C GLN A 119 11.52 -4.05 -22.99
N SER A 120 10.40 -3.39 -22.66
CA SER A 120 9.06 -3.94 -22.91
C SER A 120 8.73 -4.00 -24.41
N ILE A 121 7.96 -5.02 -24.82
CA ILE A 121 7.46 -5.14 -26.20
C ILE A 121 6.57 -3.96 -26.60
N PHE A 122 5.93 -3.28 -25.64
CA PHE A 122 5.10 -2.11 -25.95
C PHE A 122 5.90 -0.96 -26.58
N TRP A 123 7.22 -0.90 -26.37
CA TRP A 123 8.07 0.10 -27.01
C TRP A 123 8.24 -0.10 -28.52
N GLU A 124 7.83 -1.25 -29.07
CA GLU A 124 7.76 -1.47 -30.52
C GLU A 124 6.57 -0.76 -31.18
N LEU A 125 5.59 -0.33 -30.38
CA LEU A 125 4.47 0.47 -30.85
C LEU A 125 4.96 1.92 -31.09
N PRO A 126 4.88 2.46 -32.32
CA PRO A 126 5.49 3.75 -32.67
C PRO A 126 5.05 4.94 -31.81
N TYR A 127 3.81 4.89 -31.29
CA TYR A 127 3.21 5.94 -30.48
C TYR A 127 3.49 5.80 -28.97
N TRP A 128 3.89 4.62 -28.48
CA TRP A 128 4.01 4.34 -27.04
C TRP A 128 5.01 5.25 -26.32
N LYS A 129 6.06 5.67 -27.05
CA LYS A 129 7.05 6.62 -26.56
C LYS A 129 6.49 8.01 -26.28
N HIS A 130 5.35 8.38 -26.86
CA HIS A 130 4.69 9.67 -26.66
C HIS A 130 3.61 9.63 -25.58
N ASN A 131 3.25 8.44 -25.08
CA ASN A 131 2.23 8.31 -24.04
C ASN A 131 2.79 8.76 -22.69
N LEU A 132 2.13 9.74 -22.05
CA LEU A 132 2.44 10.15 -20.67
C LEU A 132 2.06 9.06 -19.67
N LEU A 133 0.89 8.44 -19.87
CA LEU A 133 0.38 7.34 -19.04
C LEU A 133 0.39 6.04 -19.85
N ARG A 134 1.26 5.12 -19.46
CA ARG A 134 1.47 3.83 -20.15
C ARG A 134 0.86 2.67 -19.37
N HIS A 135 1.07 2.66 -18.07
CA HIS A 135 0.70 1.57 -17.18
C HIS A 135 -0.03 2.13 -15.96
N ASN A 136 -1.29 1.77 -15.83
CA ASN A 136 -2.16 2.07 -14.70
C ASN A 136 -2.22 0.88 -13.75
N LEU A 137 -2.37 1.17 -12.46
CA LEU A 137 -2.53 0.13 -11.45
C LEU A 137 -4.01 -0.22 -11.29
N ASP A 138 -4.29 -1.51 -11.12
CA ASP A 138 -5.62 -2.00 -10.78
C ASP A 138 -5.95 -1.65 -9.32
N VAL A 139 -6.86 -0.67 -9.18
CA VAL A 139 -7.30 -0.12 -7.90
C VAL A 139 -7.94 -1.19 -7.02
N MET A 140 -8.73 -2.10 -7.59
CA MET A 140 -9.46 -3.11 -6.82
C MET A 140 -8.51 -4.07 -6.08
N HIS A 141 -7.37 -4.42 -6.69
CA HIS A 141 -6.34 -5.23 -6.05
C HIS A 141 -5.58 -4.46 -4.96
N ILE A 142 -5.32 -3.16 -5.19
CA ILE A 142 -4.68 -2.28 -4.20
C ILE A 142 -5.57 -2.14 -2.97
N GLU A 143 -6.85 -1.86 -3.16
CA GLU A 143 -7.79 -1.64 -2.07
C GLU A 143 -8.04 -2.91 -1.27
N LYS A 144 -8.11 -4.07 -1.92
CA LYS A 144 -8.14 -5.34 -1.19
C LYS A 144 -6.92 -5.48 -0.26
N ASN A 145 -5.72 -5.22 -0.77
CA ASN A 145 -4.50 -5.30 0.04
C ASN A 145 -4.51 -4.29 1.20
N PHE A 146 -4.99 -3.07 0.94
CA PHE A 146 -5.09 -2.03 1.96
C PHE A 146 -6.13 -2.39 3.03
N PHE A 147 -7.31 -2.86 2.60
CA PHE A 147 -8.37 -3.36 3.46
C PHE A 147 -7.86 -4.48 4.35
N ASP A 148 -7.25 -5.52 3.77
CA ASP A 148 -6.71 -6.64 4.52
C ASP A 148 -5.69 -6.16 5.57
N ASN A 149 -4.83 -5.19 5.22
CA ASN A 149 -3.84 -4.66 6.15
C ASN A 149 -4.47 -3.88 7.32
N ILE A 150 -5.44 -3.00 7.05
CA ILE A 150 -6.13 -2.24 8.10
C ILE A 150 -6.97 -3.18 8.96
N PHE A 151 -7.84 -3.96 8.33
CA PHE A 151 -8.80 -4.83 9.00
C PHE A 151 -8.07 -5.82 9.92
N ASN A 152 -7.06 -6.54 9.40
CA ASN A 152 -6.32 -7.50 10.23
C ASN A 152 -5.50 -6.84 11.35
N THR A 153 -5.11 -5.57 11.20
CA THR A 153 -4.38 -4.83 12.25
C THR A 153 -5.32 -4.37 13.35
N VAL A 154 -6.45 -3.75 13.00
CA VAL A 154 -7.47 -3.27 13.95
C VAL A 154 -8.16 -4.44 14.67
N MET A 155 -8.44 -5.53 13.95
CA MET A 155 -9.01 -6.75 14.53
C MET A 155 -7.94 -7.62 15.21
N ASP A 156 -6.66 -7.21 15.24
CA ASP A 156 -5.53 -7.94 15.83
C ASP A 156 -5.56 -9.45 15.51
N ILE A 157 -5.66 -9.78 14.22
CA ILE A 157 -5.78 -11.17 13.77
C ILE A 157 -4.39 -11.83 13.78
N ASN A 158 -4.29 -12.92 14.55
CA ASN A 158 -3.06 -13.71 14.67
C ASN A 158 -2.48 -14.06 13.29
N ASN A 159 -1.17 -13.87 13.13
CA ASN A 159 -0.40 -14.09 11.91
C ASN A 159 -0.76 -13.21 10.70
N LYS A 160 -1.80 -12.36 10.77
CA LYS A 160 -2.19 -11.45 9.69
C LYS A 160 -1.97 -9.96 10.03
N THR A 161 -2.04 -9.61 11.31
CA THR A 161 -1.79 -8.24 11.79
C THR A 161 -0.39 -7.75 11.38
N LYS A 162 -0.29 -6.47 10.99
CA LYS A 162 1.01 -5.81 10.77
C LYS A 162 1.68 -5.41 12.07
N ASP A 163 0.94 -5.47 13.17
CA ASP A 163 1.43 -5.13 14.51
C ASP A 163 2.04 -6.34 15.24
N ASN A 164 3.24 -6.72 14.81
CA ASN A 164 4.04 -7.79 15.40
C ASN A 164 5.25 -7.25 16.21
N LEU A 165 5.97 -8.14 16.91
CA LEU A 165 7.11 -7.77 17.75
C LEU A 165 8.19 -7.00 16.98
N LYS A 166 8.53 -7.43 15.75
CA LYS A 166 9.53 -6.73 14.92
C LYS A 166 9.04 -5.34 14.53
N ALA A 167 7.76 -5.20 14.17
CA ALA A 167 7.15 -3.92 13.89
C ALA A 167 7.20 -2.98 15.10
N ARG A 168 6.96 -3.46 16.33
CA ARG A 168 7.11 -2.65 17.56
C ARG A 168 8.56 -2.22 17.84
N MET A 169 9.55 -3.06 17.52
CA MET A 169 10.97 -2.70 17.62
C MET A 169 11.34 -1.62 16.60
N ASP A 170 10.93 -1.79 15.34
CA ASP A 170 11.14 -0.78 14.29
C ASP A 170 10.40 0.52 14.62
N LEU A 171 9.19 0.44 15.18
CA LEU A 171 8.43 1.62 15.58
C LEU A 171 9.16 2.43 16.66
N LYS A 172 9.87 1.80 17.61
CA LYS A 172 10.75 2.51 18.55
C LYS A 172 11.98 3.11 17.87
N GLU A 173 12.50 2.46 16.83
CA GLU A 173 13.63 2.94 16.05
C GLU A 173 13.26 4.19 15.23
N TYR A 174 12.06 4.24 14.64
CA TYR A 174 11.70 5.25 13.64
C TYR A 174 10.64 6.25 14.09
N CYS A 175 9.79 5.94 15.07
CA CYS A 175 8.63 6.75 15.45
C CYS A 175 8.64 7.13 16.95
N ARG A 176 7.89 8.18 17.32
CA ARG A 176 7.62 8.54 18.72
C ARG A 176 6.24 8.02 19.15
N ARG A 177 6.17 6.77 19.61
CA ARG A 177 4.94 6.11 20.08
C ARG A 177 5.24 5.24 21.32
N SER A 178 5.61 5.91 22.41
CA SER A 178 6.07 5.26 23.64
C SER A 178 5.05 4.29 24.23
N GLU A 179 3.76 4.59 24.06
CA GLU A 179 2.63 3.74 24.44
C GLU A 179 2.62 2.39 23.71
N LEU A 180 3.32 2.28 22.59
CA LEU A 180 3.42 1.06 21.80
C LEU A 180 4.76 0.32 21.99
N TYR A 181 5.71 0.84 22.76
CA TYR A 181 7.00 0.17 22.91
C TYR A 181 6.86 -1.18 23.63
N LEU A 182 7.68 -2.15 23.22
CA LEU A 182 7.78 -3.42 23.96
C LEU A 182 8.29 -3.16 25.38
N THR A 183 7.68 -3.83 26.35
CA THR A 183 8.06 -3.77 27.76
C THR A 183 8.61 -5.13 28.20
N TYR A 184 9.27 -5.16 29.36
CA TYR A 184 9.83 -6.38 29.94
C TYR A 184 9.27 -6.56 31.34
N LEU A 185 8.65 -7.70 31.59
CA LEU A 185 8.21 -8.12 32.93
C LEU A 185 8.83 -9.49 33.21
N ASN A 186 9.60 -9.60 34.28
CA ASN A 186 10.29 -10.84 34.68
C ASN A 186 11.09 -11.48 33.53
N ASN A 187 11.89 -10.67 32.81
CA ASN A 187 12.67 -11.04 31.62
C ASN A 187 11.85 -11.58 30.43
N LYS A 188 10.51 -11.49 30.47
CA LYS A 188 9.64 -11.82 29.34
C LYS A 188 9.21 -10.56 28.61
N ILE A 189 9.29 -10.61 27.29
CA ILE A 189 8.81 -9.53 26.41
C ILE A 189 7.28 -9.45 26.52
N GLN A 190 6.78 -8.25 26.72
CA GLN A 190 5.36 -7.93 26.65
C GLN A 190 5.11 -6.95 25.50
N LYS A 191 4.07 -7.23 24.72
CA LYS A 191 3.55 -6.33 23.68
C LYS A 191 2.30 -5.63 24.24
N PRO A 192 2.38 -4.34 24.63
CA PRO A 192 1.21 -3.63 25.11
C PRO A 192 0.09 -3.62 24.06
N LYS A 193 -1.15 -3.79 24.52
CA LYS A 193 -2.33 -3.69 23.66
C LYS A 193 -2.37 -2.30 23.05
N ALA A 194 -2.47 -2.22 21.72
CA ALA A 194 -2.58 -0.95 21.03
C ALA A 194 -3.98 -0.35 21.21
N SER A 195 -4.06 0.98 21.23
CA SER A 195 -5.33 1.71 21.32
C SER A 195 -6.20 1.57 20.05
N TYR A 196 -5.60 1.15 18.94
CA TYR A 196 -6.30 0.91 17.66
C TYR A 196 -6.81 -0.54 17.52
N THR A 197 -6.70 -1.39 18.55
CA THR A 197 -7.18 -2.78 18.48
C THR A 197 -8.44 -3.02 19.30
N PHE A 198 -9.40 -3.72 18.69
CA PHE A 198 -10.61 -4.12 19.37
C PHE A 198 -10.36 -5.18 20.45
N THR A 199 -11.15 -5.11 21.52
CA THR A 199 -11.39 -6.22 22.46
C THR A 199 -12.07 -7.39 21.76
N MET A 200 -12.09 -8.56 22.39
CA MET A 200 -12.76 -9.72 21.80
C MET A 200 -14.28 -9.54 21.69
N ASP A 201 -14.90 -8.78 22.59
CA ASP A 201 -16.34 -8.53 22.55
C ASP A 201 -16.69 -7.58 21.41
N GLU A 202 -15.94 -6.49 21.23
CA GLU A 202 -16.09 -5.59 20.07
C GLU A 202 -15.87 -6.33 18.74
N LYS A 203 -14.87 -7.23 18.66
CA LYS A 203 -14.68 -8.06 17.45
C LYS A 203 -15.90 -8.93 17.15
N ARG A 204 -16.53 -9.51 18.18
CA ARG A 204 -17.74 -10.34 18.03
C ARG A 204 -18.93 -9.51 17.59
N GLU A 205 -19.10 -8.31 18.12
CA GLU A 205 -20.16 -7.38 17.69
C GLU A 205 -20.01 -7.02 16.22
N ILE A 206 -18.79 -6.69 15.77
CA ILE A 206 -18.51 -6.41 14.36
C ILE A 206 -18.80 -7.64 13.49
N CYS A 207 -18.33 -8.82 13.89
CA CYS A 207 -18.59 -10.06 13.15
C CYS A 207 -20.08 -10.40 13.09
N ASP A 208 -20.83 -10.24 14.18
CA ASP A 208 -22.27 -10.47 14.21
C ASP A 208 -23.01 -9.46 13.31
N TRP A 209 -22.62 -8.19 13.36
CA TRP A 209 -23.15 -7.17 12.47
C TRP A 209 -22.92 -7.52 10.99
N VAL A 210 -21.69 -7.90 10.61
CA VAL A 210 -21.38 -8.34 9.23
C VAL A 210 -22.16 -9.59 8.85
N LYS A 211 -22.37 -10.52 9.79
CA LYS A 211 -23.12 -11.76 9.55
C LYS A 211 -24.59 -11.50 9.26
N ASN A 212 -25.18 -10.49 9.90
CA ASN A 212 -26.58 -10.12 9.75
C ASN A 212 -26.81 -9.05 8.66
N LEU A 213 -25.74 -8.52 8.07
CA LEU A 213 -25.81 -7.49 7.04
C LEU A 213 -26.48 -8.03 5.76
N LYS A 214 -27.50 -7.31 5.29
CA LYS A 214 -28.17 -7.57 4.00
C LYS A 214 -27.84 -6.45 3.04
N MET A 215 -27.25 -6.82 1.90
CA MET A 215 -26.93 -5.89 0.83
C MET A 215 -27.94 -6.05 -0.32
N PRO A 216 -28.23 -4.99 -1.09
CA PRO A 216 -29.03 -5.11 -2.30
C PRO A 216 -28.46 -6.14 -3.27
N ASP A 217 -29.33 -6.80 -4.04
CA ASP A 217 -28.92 -7.78 -5.04
C ASP A 217 -27.95 -7.15 -6.05
N GLY A 218 -26.84 -7.83 -6.31
CA GLY A 218 -25.77 -7.35 -7.20
C GLY A 218 -24.80 -6.34 -6.58
N TYR A 219 -25.04 -5.84 -5.36
CA TYR A 219 -24.17 -4.84 -4.74
C TYR A 219 -22.94 -5.41 -4.04
N ALA A 220 -23.07 -6.55 -3.36
CA ALA A 220 -21.95 -7.28 -2.76
C ALA A 220 -22.32 -8.77 -2.65
N SER A 221 -21.32 -9.64 -2.45
CA SER A 221 -21.60 -11.03 -2.14
C SER A 221 -22.16 -11.17 -0.71
N ASN A 222 -22.71 -12.35 -0.40
CA ASN A 222 -23.22 -12.63 0.94
C ASN A 222 -22.07 -12.72 1.97
N LEU A 223 -21.75 -11.58 2.60
CA LEU A 223 -20.64 -11.43 3.55
C LEU A 223 -20.76 -12.33 4.78
N SER A 224 -21.96 -12.80 5.12
CA SER A 224 -22.15 -13.74 6.24
C SER A 224 -21.34 -15.02 6.10
N ARG A 225 -21.07 -15.45 4.85
CA ARG A 225 -20.24 -16.63 4.55
C ARG A 225 -18.76 -16.40 4.86
N CYS A 226 -18.35 -15.14 4.95
CA CYS A 226 -16.97 -14.76 5.28
C CYS A 226 -16.73 -14.65 6.79
N VAL A 227 -17.77 -14.72 7.63
CA VAL A 227 -17.63 -14.49 9.07
C VAL A 227 -17.26 -15.76 9.83
N ASP A 228 -16.17 -15.69 10.60
CA ASP A 228 -15.81 -16.68 11.61
C ASP A 228 -16.06 -16.10 13.01
N MET A 229 -17.19 -16.49 13.60
CA MET A 229 -17.61 -16.02 14.94
C MET A 229 -16.75 -16.56 16.08
N LYS A 230 -16.10 -17.72 15.89
CA LYS A 230 -15.27 -18.33 16.93
C LYS A 230 -13.99 -17.54 17.11
N GLU A 231 -13.37 -17.17 15.99
CA GLU A 231 -12.09 -16.46 15.96
C GLU A 231 -12.26 -14.94 15.84
N GLY A 232 -13.48 -14.43 15.63
CA GLY A 232 -13.76 -13.00 15.50
C GLY A 232 -13.07 -12.37 14.28
N LYS A 233 -13.13 -13.04 13.12
CA LYS A 233 -12.41 -12.63 11.91
C LYS A 233 -13.26 -12.78 10.64
N LEU A 234 -12.83 -12.13 9.57
CA LEU A 234 -13.35 -12.33 8.22
C LEU A 234 -12.38 -13.20 7.40
N MET A 235 -12.94 -14.11 6.62
CA MET A 235 -12.23 -15.10 5.83
C MET A 235 -12.69 -15.07 4.37
N SER A 236 -11.73 -15.18 3.46
CA SER A 236 -11.98 -15.41 2.03
C SER A 236 -12.88 -14.38 1.34
N MET A 237 -12.81 -13.10 1.74
CA MET A 237 -13.48 -12.01 1.03
C MET A 237 -12.85 -11.80 -0.35
N LYS A 238 -13.70 -11.61 -1.36
CA LYS A 238 -13.27 -11.27 -2.72
C LYS A 238 -12.86 -9.80 -2.80
N SER A 239 -12.06 -9.44 -3.79
CA SER A 239 -11.58 -8.05 -3.96
C SER A 239 -12.74 -7.04 -4.02
N HIS A 240 -13.80 -7.36 -4.75
CA HIS A 240 -15.01 -6.55 -4.81
C HIS A 240 -15.70 -6.38 -3.45
N ASP A 241 -15.76 -7.44 -2.63
CA ASP A 241 -16.38 -7.35 -1.30
C ASP A 241 -15.53 -6.50 -0.34
N CYS A 242 -14.20 -6.63 -0.42
CA CYS A 242 -13.27 -5.78 0.34
C CYS A 242 -13.38 -4.31 -0.06
N HIS A 243 -13.53 -4.05 -1.36
CA HIS A 243 -13.75 -2.74 -1.92
C HIS A 243 -15.01 -2.08 -1.36
N ILE A 244 -16.17 -2.75 -1.50
CA ILE A 244 -17.43 -2.27 -0.93
C ILE A 244 -17.33 -2.06 0.58
N PHE A 245 -16.65 -2.96 1.28
CA PHE A 245 -16.46 -2.82 2.72
C PHE A 245 -15.65 -1.56 3.05
N MET A 246 -14.53 -1.33 2.36
CA MET A 246 -13.69 -0.16 2.55
C MET A 246 -14.44 1.15 2.32
N GLU A 247 -15.21 1.25 1.24
CA GLU A 247 -15.90 2.48 0.85
C GLU A 247 -17.14 2.80 1.69
N SER A 248 -17.88 1.76 2.09
CA SER A 248 -19.24 1.94 2.62
C SER A 248 -19.43 1.43 4.04
N LEU A 249 -18.70 0.40 4.45
CA LEU A 249 -18.95 -0.33 5.69
C LEU A 249 -17.89 -0.07 6.76
N MET A 250 -16.66 0.25 6.37
CA MET A 250 -15.51 0.38 7.28
C MET A 250 -15.73 1.50 8.32
N LEU A 251 -16.32 2.62 7.90
CA LEU A 251 -16.69 3.73 8.79
C LEU A 251 -17.72 3.32 9.86
N ILE A 252 -18.64 2.42 9.53
CA ILE A 252 -19.66 1.91 10.46
C ILE A 252 -19.03 0.85 11.37
N ALA A 253 -18.33 -0.11 10.76
CA ALA A 253 -17.69 -1.22 11.45
C ALA A 253 -16.73 -0.74 12.54
N PHE A 254 -16.00 0.35 12.28
CA PHE A 254 -14.95 0.81 13.18
C PHE A 254 -15.34 2.00 14.06
N LYS A 255 -16.64 2.32 14.15
CA LYS A 255 -17.15 3.48 14.89
C LYS A 255 -16.84 3.49 16.38
N SER A 256 -16.61 2.33 17.01
CA SER A 256 -16.23 2.23 18.42
C SER A 256 -14.76 2.62 18.69
N LEU A 257 -13.92 2.76 17.66
CA LEU A 257 -12.57 3.26 17.84
C LEU A 257 -12.58 4.73 18.26
N HIS A 258 -11.58 5.11 19.06
CA HIS A 258 -11.37 6.50 19.45
C HIS A 258 -11.23 7.41 18.22
N ASP A 259 -11.80 8.62 18.28
CA ASP A 259 -11.84 9.60 17.18
C ASP A 259 -10.49 9.80 16.46
N ARG A 260 -9.40 9.88 17.22
CA ARG A 260 -8.04 10.05 16.68
C ARG A 260 -7.59 8.92 15.73
N ILE A 261 -8.24 7.77 15.79
CA ILE A 261 -7.97 6.57 14.99
C ILE A 261 -9.06 6.39 13.94
N TRP A 262 -10.33 6.59 14.33
CA TRP A 262 -11.48 6.43 13.45
C TRP A 262 -11.52 7.49 12.32
N LYS A 263 -11.15 8.75 12.60
CA LYS A 263 -11.17 9.84 11.61
C LYS A 263 -10.23 9.57 10.42
N PRO A 264 -8.93 9.25 10.61
CA PRO A 264 -8.06 8.89 9.50
C PRO A 264 -8.55 7.69 8.68
N ILE A 265 -9.11 6.66 9.34
CA ILE A 265 -9.71 5.51 8.65
C ILE A 265 -10.90 5.94 7.78
N THR A 266 -11.72 6.87 8.29
CA THR A 266 -12.87 7.41 7.56
C THR A 266 -12.42 8.24 6.36
N GLU A 267 -11.37 9.06 6.50
CA GLU A 267 -10.79 9.81 5.38
C GLU A 267 -10.30 8.87 4.27
N ILE A 268 -9.70 7.73 4.63
CA ILE A 268 -9.32 6.69 3.66
C ILE A 268 -10.56 6.13 2.95
N SER A 269 -11.61 5.77 3.69
CA SER A 269 -12.86 5.28 3.09
C SER A 269 -13.46 6.29 2.09
N LEU A 270 -13.48 7.57 2.47
CA LEU A 270 -14.00 8.65 1.63
C LEU A 270 -13.13 8.88 0.40
N PHE A 271 -11.81 8.81 0.55
CA PHE A 271 -10.86 8.90 -0.55
C PHE A 271 -11.09 7.76 -1.56
N SER A 272 -11.15 6.50 -1.11
CA SER A 272 -11.45 5.36 -1.97
C SER A 272 -12.76 5.54 -2.74
N LYS A 273 -13.83 5.95 -2.03
CA LYS A 273 -15.12 6.24 -2.65
C LYS A 273 -15.05 7.32 -3.73
N SER A 274 -14.21 8.34 -3.53
CA SER A 274 -14.02 9.41 -4.53
C SER A 274 -13.24 8.97 -5.77
N CYS A 275 -12.31 8.00 -5.63
CA CYS A 275 -11.55 7.45 -6.74
C CYS A 275 -12.44 6.67 -7.71
N VAL A 276 -13.48 5.99 -7.22
CA VAL A 276 -14.42 5.26 -8.08
C VAL A 276 -15.38 6.19 -8.82
N LEU A 277 -15.80 7.29 -8.18
CA LEU A 277 -16.68 8.27 -8.82
C LEU A 277 -15.98 9.09 -9.92
N ALA A 278 -14.66 8.96 -10.06
CA ALA A 278 -13.86 9.58 -11.11
C ALA A 278 -13.63 8.67 -12.34
N HIS A 279 -14.17 7.44 -12.31
CA HIS A 279 -14.17 6.49 -13.43
C HIS A 279 -15.56 6.38 -14.06
#